data_AF-A0A952LSF4-F1
#
_entry.id   AF-A0A952LSF4-F1
#
_cell.length_a   1.000
_cell.length_b   1.000
_cell.length_c   1.000
_cell.angle_alpha   90.00
_cell.angle_beta   90.00
_cell.angle_gamma   90.00
#
_symmetry.space_group_name_H-M   'P 1'
#
loop_
_entity.id
_entity.type
_entity.pdbx_description
1 polymer ?
#
loop_
_entity_poly.entity_id
_entity_poly.type
_entity_poly.pdbx_seq_one_letter_code
_entity_poly.pdbx_strand_id
1 'polypeptide(L)'
;CENQMEIMNQYLFQSFQMNDEKQFQIIKSPGYSHNDAFYEATGNYSCIITCNEWVNTALKKMGIKTSIWSPFDFGVLYHLD
;
A
#
# COMPACT_ATOMS: atom_id res chain seq x y z
N CYS A 1 12.03 -1.43 -14.84
CA CYS A 1 11.10 -0.32 -14.54
C CYS A 1 9.67 -0.60 -14.96
N GLU A 2 9.35 -0.88 -16.23
CA GLU A 2 7.95 -1.13 -16.65
C GLU A 2 7.27 -2.28 -15.87
N ASN A 3 7.96 -3.42 -15.74
CA ASN A 3 7.47 -4.56 -14.94
C ASN A 3 7.25 -4.21 -13.46
N GLN A 4 8.09 -3.35 -12.86
CA GLN A 4 7.92 -2.94 -11.46
C GLN A 4 6.69 -2.08 -11.25
N MET A 5 6.41 -1.17 -12.20
CA MET A 5 5.20 -0.34 -12.17
C MET A 5 3.94 -1.19 -12.32
N GLU A 6 3.97 -2.20 -13.20
CA GLU A 6 2.87 -3.13 -13.37
C GLU A 6 2.59 -3.95 -12.10
N ILE A 7 3.64 -4.49 -11.47
CA ILE A 7 3.55 -5.21 -10.18
C ILE A 7 2.98 -4.30 -9.09
N MET A 8 3.43 -3.05 -9.02
CA MET A 8 2.95 -2.08 -8.04
C MET A 8 1.46 -1.76 -8.25
N ASN A 9 1.07 -1.50 -9.48
CA ASN A 9 -0.33 -1.24 -9.83
C ASN A 9 -1.20 -2.45 -9.47
N GLN A 10 -0.77 -3.67 -9.82
CA GLN A 10 -1.49 -4.88 -9.47
C GLN A 10 -1.66 -5.02 -7.94
N TYR A 11 -0.61 -4.74 -7.18
CA TYR A 11 -0.68 -4.77 -5.71
C TYR A 11 -1.65 -3.72 -5.15
N LEU A 12 -1.64 -2.51 -5.70
CA LEU A 12 -2.59 -1.45 -5.33
C LEU A 12 -4.04 -1.88 -5.63
N PHE A 13 -4.32 -2.35 -6.84
CA PHE A 13 -5.67 -2.80 -7.21
C PHE A 13 -6.17 -3.97 -6.36
N GLN A 14 -5.28 -4.86 -5.90
CA GLN A 14 -5.64 -5.95 -5.00
C GLN A 14 -5.85 -5.48 -3.54
N SER A 15 -5.28 -4.34 -3.16
CA SER A 15 -5.32 -3.82 -1.78
C SER A 15 -6.59 -3.05 -1.44
N PHE A 16 -7.39 -2.66 -2.43
CA PHE A 16 -8.59 -1.84 -2.23
C PHE A 16 -9.84 -2.51 -2.80
N GLN A 17 -10.99 -2.25 -2.16
CA GLN A 17 -12.28 -2.67 -2.67
C GLN A 17 -12.69 -1.80 -3.86
N MET A 18 -13.32 -2.44 -4.84
CA MET A 18 -13.88 -1.77 -6.00
C MET A 18 -15.38 -2.02 -6.06
N ASN A 19 -16.13 -1.02 -6.52
CA ASN A 19 -17.56 -1.17 -6.82
C ASN A 19 -17.77 -1.98 -8.11
N ASP A 20 -19.03 -2.22 -8.46
CA ASP A 20 -19.42 -2.96 -9.68
C ASP A 20 -18.92 -2.28 -10.98
N GLU A 21 -18.63 -0.97 -10.93
CA GLU A 21 -18.07 -0.18 -12.02
C GLU A 21 -16.53 -0.20 -12.07
N LYS A 22 -15.88 -1.02 -11.24
CA LYS A 22 -14.41 -1.14 -11.09
C LYS A 22 -13.73 0.15 -10.64
N GLN A 23 -14.43 0.97 -9.86
CA GLN A 23 -13.86 2.16 -9.22
C GLN A 23 -13.56 1.87 -7.76
N PHE A 24 -12.47 2.42 -7.23
CA PHE A 24 -12.15 2.31 -5.80
C PHE A 24 -13.29 2.86 -4.94
N GLN A 25 -13.68 2.10 -3.92
CA GLN A 25 -14.73 2.51 -3.00
C GLN A 25 -14.21 3.59 -2.05
N ILE A 26 -14.70 4.82 -2.23
CA ILE A 26 -14.34 5.97 -1.39
C ILE A 26 -15.09 5.90 -0.05
N ILE A 27 -14.37 6.11 1.05
CA ILE A 27 -14.93 6.30 2.38
C ILE A 27 -15.35 7.76 2.52
N LYS A 28 -16.61 8.01 2.89
CA LYS A 28 -17.16 9.37 3.08
C LYS A 28 -16.66 9.99 4.38
N SER A 29 -15.39 10.37 4.41
CA SER A 29 -14.73 11.08 5.50
C SER A 29 -13.82 12.16 4.91
N PRO A 30 -13.65 13.33 5.57
CA PRO A 30 -12.53 14.20 5.24
C PRO A 30 -11.23 13.41 5.37
N GLY A 31 -10.33 13.61 4.41
CA GLY A 31 -8.98 13.13 4.49
C GLY A 31 -8.14 13.90 5.52
N TYR A 32 -6.84 13.64 5.57
CA TYR A 32 -5.90 14.43 6.37
C TYR A 32 -5.70 15.85 5.83
N SER A 33 -5.90 16.07 4.52
CA SER A 33 -5.75 17.37 3.86
C SER A 33 -6.81 17.57 2.77
N HIS A 34 -6.76 18.71 2.09
CA HIS A 34 -7.63 18.99 0.94
C HIS A 34 -7.29 18.19 -0.31
N ASN A 35 -6.14 17.51 -0.34
CA ASN A 35 -5.62 16.80 -1.51
C ASN A 35 -5.57 15.27 -1.31
N ASP A 36 -6.25 14.73 -0.29
CA ASP A 36 -6.30 13.30 -0.04
C ASP A 36 -7.73 12.83 0.31
N ALA A 37 -7.94 11.53 0.13
CA ALA A 37 -9.21 10.84 0.38
C ALA A 37 -8.92 9.44 0.91
N PHE A 38 -9.88 8.89 1.67
CA PHE A 38 -9.79 7.53 2.18
C PHE A 38 -10.55 6.56 1.26
N TYR A 39 -9.97 5.39 1.06
CA TYR A 39 -10.53 4.31 0.24
C TYR A 39 -10.63 3.03 1.07
N GLU A 40 -11.66 2.25 0.81
CA GLU A 40 -11.93 1.01 1.53
C GLU A 40 -10.89 -0.06 1.14
N ALA A 41 -10.21 -0.62 2.14
CA ALA A 41 -9.17 -1.62 1.93
C ALA A 41 -9.74 -3.05 1.84
N THR A 42 -8.96 -3.94 1.24
CA THR A 42 -9.17 -5.40 1.31
C THR A 42 -8.30 -5.97 2.43
N GLY A 43 -8.92 -6.37 3.54
CA GLY A 43 -8.23 -6.93 4.71
C GLY A 43 -8.35 -6.07 5.96
N ASN A 44 -7.54 -6.35 6.98
CA ASN A 44 -7.61 -5.68 8.28
C ASN A 44 -6.22 -5.28 8.78
N TYR A 45 -6.15 -4.15 9.48
CA TYR A 45 -4.95 -3.72 10.19
C TYR A 45 -4.69 -4.60 11.41
N SER A 46 -3.43 -4.90 11.71
CA SER A 46 -3.02 -5.59 12.95
C SER A 46 -1.60 -5.20 13.36
N CYS A 47 -1.14 -5.70 14.52
CA CYS A 47 0.24 -5.50 14.96
C CYS A 47 1.28 -6.11 14.00
N ILE A 48 0.88 -7.03 13.12
CA ILE A 48 1.75 -7.67 12.12
C ILE A 48 1.57 -6.99 10.75
N ILE A 49 0.32 -6.64 10.40
CA ILE A 49 -0.08 -6.01 9.13
C ILE A 49 -0.29 -4.53 9.39
N THR A 50 0.79 -3.77 9.33
CA THR A 50 0.80 -2.31 9.50
C THR A 50 0.88 -1.62 8.14
N CYS A 51 0.70 -0.29 8.11
CA CYS A 51 0.92 0.51 6.90
C CYS A 51 2.36 0.39 6.39
N ASN A 52 3.34 0.41 7.30
CA ASN A 52 4.75 0.26 6.95
C ASN A 52 5.05 -1.13 6.39
N GLU A 53 4.46 -2.18 6.95
CA GLU A 53 4.64 -3.53 6.41
C GLU A 53 3.92 -3.73 5.06
N TRP A 54 2.78 -3.06 4.85
CA TRP A 54 2.10 -3.02 3.56
C TRP A 54 2.99 -2.37 2.49
N VAL A 55 3.61 -1.22 2.76
CA VAL A 55 4.57 -0.57 1.84
C VAL A 55 5.81 -1.47 1.64
N ASN A 56 6.37 -2.02 2.72
CA ASN A 56 7.51 -2.94 2.68
C ASN A 56 7.23 -4.13 1.75
N THR A 57 6.02 -4.69 1.82
CA THR A 57 5.57 -5.80 0.97
C THR A 57 5.45 -5.40 -0.50
N ALA A 58 4.91 -4.20 -0.80
CA ALA A 58 4.82 -3.68 -2.17
C ALA A 58 6.22 -3.58 -2.82
N LEU A 59 7.16 -2.94 -2.11
CA LEU A 59 8.54 -2.77 -2.55
C LEU A 59 9.24 -4.12 -2.76
N LYS A 60 9.04 -5.06 -1.82
CA LYS A 60 9.58 -6.43 -1.91
C LYS A 60 9.06 -7.17 -3.15
N LYS A 61 7.77 -7.02 -3.48
CA LYS A 61 7.18 -7.59 -4.72
C LYS A 61 7.79 -7.00 -5.99
N MET A 62 8.14 -5.72 -5.97
CA MET A 62 8.85 -5.05 -7.08
C MET A 62 10.34 -5.43 -7.19
N GLY A 63 10.83 -6.33 -6.33
CA GLY A 63 12.25 -6.74 -6.30
C GLY A 63 13.17 -5.70 -5.65
N ILE A 64 12.63 -4.71 -4.95
CA ILE A 64 13.41 -3.72 -4.21
C ILE A 64 13.87 -4.34 -2.89
N LYS A 65 15.15 -4.17 -2.57
CA LYS A 65 15.72 -4.65 -1.32
C LYS A 65 15.05 -3.94 -0.15
N THR A 66 14.56 -4.71 0.80
CA THR A 66 13.74 -4.24 1.91
C THR A 66 13.99 -5.08 3.16
N SER A 67 13.52 -4.59 4.31
CA SER A 67 13.59 -5.35 5.56
C SER A 67 12.71 -6.60 5.50
N ILE A 68 13.06 -7.62 6.29
CA ILE A 68 12.27 -8.86 6.40
C ILE A 68 10.85 -8.52 6.86
N TRP A 69 10.73 -7.66 7.87
CA TRP A 69 9.49 -7.12 8.41
C TRP A 69 9.72 -5.70 8.91
N SER A 70 8.79 -4.79 8.67
CA SER A 70 8.93 -3.36 8.96
C SER A 70 7.65 -2.77 9.55
N PRO A 71 7.45 -2.86 10.88
CA PRO A 71 6.31 -2.21 11.54
C PRO A 71 6.45 -0.68 11.58
N PHE A 72 7.67 -0.16 11.40
CA PHE A 72 8.00 1.27 11.42
C PHE A 72 8.64 1.72 10.11
N ASP A 73 8.71 3.03 9.90
CA ASP A 73 9.23 3.70 8.70
C ASP A 73 10.73 3.44 8.48
N PHE A 74 11.52 3.43 9.56
CA PHE A 74 12.97 3.21 9.48
C PHE A 74 13.34 1.90 8.79
N GLY A 75 12.56 0.83 8.95
CA GLY A 75 12.83 -0.43 8.26
C GLY A 75 12.44 -0.43 6.77
N VAL A 76 11.51 0.45 6.36
CA VAL A 76 11.12 0.61 4.95
C VAL A 76 12.21 1.38 4.21
N LEU A 77 12.71 2.46 4.81
CA LEU A 77 13.63 3.40 4.16
C LEU A 77 15.10 2.94 4.18
N TYR A 78 15.48 2.05 5.09
CA TYR A 78 16.87 1.62 5.32
C TYR A 78 17.66 1.18 4.07
N HIS A 79 16.98 0.71 3.03
CA HIS A 79 17.60 0.21 1.79
C HIS A 79 17.29 1.07 0.55
N LEU A 80 16.59 2.19 0.72
CA LEU A 80 16.20 3.09 -0.36
C LEU A 80 17.18 4.27 -0.53
N ASP A 81 18.15 4.39 0.38
CA ASP A 81 19.24 5.36 0.33
C ASP A 81 20.43 4.87 -0.54
#